data_AF-A0A6N1VFQ9-F1
#
_entry.id   AF-A0A6N1VFQ9-F1
#
_cell.length_a   1.000
_cell.length_b   1.000
_cell.length_c   1.000
_cell.angle_alpha   90.00
_cell.angle_beta   90.00
_cell.angle_gamma   90.00
#
_symmetry.space_group_name_H-M   'P 1'
#
loop_
_entity.id
_entity.type
_entity.pdbx_description
1 polymer ?
#
loop_
_entity_poly.entity_id
_entity_poly.type
_entity_poly.pdbx_seq_one_letter_code
_entity_poly.pdbx_strand_id
1 'polypeptide(L)'
;MVPGRATVGNSSWHRSMLAVLVLECPAWGAMMAASAVVALTFGQERELDARTTVIAGIYFAGGFLAYGMARPLLALAGRRVSRPVRFVLALVALAILTLCATAGALAFHYRAYYAQWHEDAFSVGWFYQQVFTFLGSTYQYLVLGTRFYWPLAPLFLLLAAWWLSRRAS
;
A
#
# COMPACT_ATOMS: atom_id res chain seq x y z
N MET A 1 23.52 6.33 45.18
CA MET A 1 23.96 5.80 43.87
C MET A 1 22.85 4.93 43.31
N VAL A 2 22.16 5.38 42.26
CA VAL A 2 21.13 4.59 41.57
C VAL A 2 21.80 3.91 40.38
N PRO A 3 21.87 2.56 40.30
CA PRO A 3 22.45 1.89 39.15
C PRO A 3 21.51 2.04 37.94
N GLY A 4 22.09 2.42 36.80
CA GLY A 4 21.40 2.76 35.57
C GLY A 4 20.49 1.65 35.02
N ARG A 5 19.28 2.04 34.61
CA ARG A 5 18.43 1.26 33.70
C ARG A 5 19.13 1.16 32.35
N ALA A 6 19.70 0.01 32.06
CA ALA A 6 20.16 -0.33 30.72
C ALA A 6 18.96 -0.31 29.75
N THR A 7 19.03 0.53 28.71
CA THR A 7 18.05 0.69 27.64
C THR A 7 18.09 -0.48 26.63
N VAL A 8 17.94 -1.71 27.12
CA VAL A 8 18.04 -2.95 26.31
C VAL A 8 16.77 -3.18 25.45
N GLY A 9 15.69 -2.44 25.67
CA GLY A 9 14.38 -2.70 25.06
C GLY A 9 14.20 -2.29 23.59
N ASN A 10 15.06 -1.45 23.01
CA ASN A 10 14.78 -0.86 21.69
C ASN A 10 15.26 -1.71 20.51
N SER A 11 16.38 -2.42 20.66
CA SER A 11 17.00 -3.14 19.53
C SER A 11 16.28 -4.44 19.15
N SER A 12 15.61 -5.09 20.12
CA SER A 12 14.85 -6.32 19.87
C SER A 12 13.54 -6.07 19.12
N TRP A 13 12.85 -4.96 19.43
CA TRP A 13 11.60 -4.56 18.75
C TRP A 13 11.82 -4.23 17.27
N HIS A 14 12.91 -3.52 16.94
CA HIS A 14 13.23 -3.22 15.54
C HIS A 14 13.55 -4.48 14.74
N ARG A 15 14.34 -5.42 15.30
CA ARG A 15 14.70 -6.67 14.62
C ARG A 15 13.49 -7.57 14.38
N SER A 16 12.59 -7.69 15.35
CA SER A 16 11.36 -8.47 15.16
C SER A 16 10.41 -7.81 14.15
N MET A 17 10.30 -6.49 14.16
CA MET A 17 9.51 -5.76 13.17
C MET A 17 10.05 -5.96 11.75
N LEU A 18 11.36 -5.79 11.55
CA LEU A 18 11.98 -5.97 10.24
C LEU A 18 11.78 -7.40 9.70
N ALA A 19 11.98 -8.42 10.55
CA ALA A 19 11.78 -9.82 10.15
C ALA A 19 10.35 -10.09 9.69
N VAL A 20 9.36 -9.51 10.38
CA VAL A 20 7.95 -9.62 10.03
C VAL A 20 7.65 -8.90 8.72
N LEU A 21 8.15 -7.66 8.55
CA LEU A 21 7.93 -6.86 7.34
C LEU A 21 8.49 -7.51 6.07
N VAL A 22 9.64 -8.19 6.16
CA VAL A 22 10.26 -8.90 5.02
C VAL A 22 9.32 -9.94 4.41
N LEU A 23 8.44 -10.55 5.20
CA LEU A 23 7.49 -11.56 4.73
C LEU A 23 6.10 -10.97 4.48
N GLU A 24 5.59 -10.16 5.40
CA GLU A 24 4.21 -9.67 5.35
C GLU A 24 4.02 -8.60 4.25
N CYS A 25 5.03 -7.77 3.95
CA CYS A 25 4.95 -6.79 2.87
C CYS A 25 4.81 -7.44 1.48
N PRO A 26 5.70 -8.37 1.05
CA PRO A 26 5.50 -9.09 -0.21
C PRO A 26 4.20 -9.88 -0.25
N ALA A 27 3.79 -10.50 0.87
CA ALA A 27 2.55 -11.26 0.92
C ALA A 27 1.33 -10.36 0.64
N TRP A 28 1.22 -9.20 1.29
CA TRP A 28 0.13 -8.26 1.03
C TRP A 28 0.19 -7.68 -0.39
N GLY A 29 1.38 -7.35 -0.89
CA GLY A 29 1.58 -6.94 -2.28
C GLY A 29 1.09 -8.01 -3.26
N ALA A 30 1.46 -9.27 -3.05
CA ALA A 30 1.04 -10.40 -3.89
C ALA A 30 -0.48 -10.60 -3.87
N MET A 31 -1.13 -10.43 -2.71
CA MET A 31 -2.59 -10.49 -2.60
C MET A 31 -3.28 -9.38 -3.41
N MET A 32 -2.75 -8.15 -3.39
CA MET A 32 -3.31 -7.04 -4.17
C MET A 32 -3.09 -7.25 -5.68
N ALA A 33 -1.91 -7.72 -6.07
CA ALA A 33 -1.62 -8.07 -7.46
C ALA A 33 -2.52 -9.21 -7.96
N ALA A 34 -2.70 -10.27 -7.16
CA ALA A 34 -3.59 -11.37 -7.49
C ALA A 34 -5.04 -10.90 -7.65
N SER A 35 -5.52 -10.03 -6.76
CA SER A 35 -6.85 -9.40 -6.92
C SER A 35 -6.97 -8.67 -8.26
N ALA A 36 -5.98 -7.85 -8.61
CA ALA A 36 -6.00 -7.10 -9.85
C ALA A 36 -5.97 -8.00 -11.09
N VAL A 37 -5.11 -9.03 -11.08
CA VAL A 37 -5.04 -10.02 -12.17
C VAL A 37 -6.39 -10.72 -12.33
N VAL A 38 -7.01 -11.20 -11.25
CA VAL A 38 -8.32 -11.86 -11.30
C VAL A 38 -9.40 -10.91 -11.85
N ALA A 39 -9.42 -9.65 -11.40
CA ALA A 39 -10.38 -8.68 -11.91
C ALA A 39 -10.17 -8.38 -13.41
N LEU A 40 -8.92 -8.34 -13.88
CA LEU A 40 -8.60 -8.10 -15.29
C LEU A 40 -8.94 -9.30 -16.17
N THR A 41 -8.61 -10.52 -15.74
CA THR A 41 -8.80 -11.74 -16.54
C THR A 41 -10.25 -12.21 -16.53
N PHE A 42 -10.90 -12.26 -15.35
CA PHE A 42 -12.27 -12.76 -15.23
C PHE A 42 -13.32 -11.67 -15.33
N GLY A 43 -12.99 -10.43 -14.91
CA GLY A 43 -13.94 -9.32 -14.94
C GLY A 43 -13.90 -8.49 -16.23
N GLN A 44 -12.81 -8.55 -16.99
CA GLN A 44 -12.63 -7.78 -18.22
C GLN A 44 -12.12 -8.62 -19.42
N GLU A 45 -12.07 -9.95 -19.28
CA GLU A 45 -11.64 -10.88 -20.33
C GLU A 45 -10.27 -10.54 -20.95
N ARG A 46 -9.37 -9.94 -20.16
CA ARG A 46 -8.03 -9.57 -20.64
C ARG A 46 -7.07 -10.75 -20.60
N GLU A 47 -6.25 -10.84 -21.64
CA GLU A 47 -5.10 -11.76 -21.67
C GLU A 47 -3.97 -11.31 -20.72
N LEU A 48 -3.14 -12.27 -20.33
CA LEU A 48 -1.93 -12.06 -19.53
C LEU A 48 -0.80 -11.50 -20.41
N ASP A 49 -0.92 -10.22 -20.78
CA ASP A 49 0.05 -9.49 -21.59
C ASP A 49 1.02 -8.64 -20.74
N ALA A 50 1.89 -7.91 -21.43
CA ALA A 50 2.83 -6.97 -20.79
C ALA A 50 2.11 -5.86 -20.00
N ARG A 51 0.93 -5.41 -20.45
CA ARG A 51 0.16 -4.35 -19.79
C ARG A 51 -0.48 -4.87 -18.50
N THR A 52 -1.07 -6.06 -18.52
CA THR A 52 -1.60 -6.74 -17.33
C THR A 52 -0.49 -6.95 -16.30
N THR A 53 0.73 -7.30 -16.74
CA THR A 53 1.90 -7.41 -15.87
C THR A 53 2.29 -6.09 -15.22
N VAL A 54 2.30 -4.98 -15.97
CA VAL A 54 2.57 -3.64 -15.42
C VAL A 54 1.51 -3.24 -14.39
N ILE A 55 0.23 -3.49 -14.67
CA ILE A 55 -0.85 -3.20 -13.73
C ILE A 55 -0.67 -4.04 -12.46
N ALA A 56 -0.43 -5.34 -12.58
CA ALA A 56 -0.16 -6.21 -11.43
C ALA A 56 1.03 -5.70 -10.59
N GLY A 57 2.10 -5.24 -11.24
CA GLY A 57 3.26 -4.62 -10.57
C GLY A 57 2.92 -3.35 -9.79
N ILE A 58 2.04 -2.50 -10.31
CA ILE A 58 1.56 -1.29 -9.61
C ILE A 58 0.74 -1.66 -8.36
N TYR A 59 -0.13 -2.67 -8.46
CA TYR A 59 -0.92 -3.14 -7.31
C TYR A 59 -0.04 -3.85 -6.28
N PHE A 60 0.95 -4.61 -6.73
CA PHE A 60 1.97 -5.21 -5.86
C PHE A 60 2.71 -4.13 -5.07
N ALA A 61 3.25 -3.12 -5.77
CA ALA A 61 4.01 -2.05 -5.14
C ALA A 61 3.17 -1.26 -4.13
N GLY A 62 1.92 -0.95 -4.49
CA GLY A 62 0.99 -0.27 -3.59
C GLY A 62 0.68 -1.08 -2.34
N GLY A 63 0.39 -2.37 -2.47
CA GLY A 63 0.24 -3.26 -1.31
C GLY A 63 1.51 -3.33 -0.47
N PHE A 64 2.65 -3.63 -1.08
CA PHE A 64 3.94 -3.75 -0.38
C PHE A 64 4.24 -2.52 0.50
N LEU A 65 4.15 -1.32 -0.08
CA LEU A 65 4.40 -0.07 0.62
C LEU A 65 3.36 0.19 1.71
N ALA A 66 2.08 -0.04 1.42
CA ALA A 66 1.00 0.16 2.37
C ALA A 66 1.15 -0.71 3.62
N TYR A 67 1.52 -1.98 3.47
CA TYR A 67 1.73 -2.86 4.62
C TYR A 67 2.91 -2.40 5.47
N GLY A 68 4.01 -1.99 4.81
CA GLY A 68 5.22 -1.49 5.47
C GLY A 68 4.95 -0.24 6.31
N MET A 69 4.04 0.61 5.85
CA MET A 69 3.59 1.80 6.60
C MET A 69 2.55 1.45 7.67
N ALA A 70 1.57 0.60 7.36
CA ALA A 70 0.46 0.28 8.26
C ALA A 70 0.93 -0.45 9.52
N ARG A 71 1.86 -1.41 9.39
CA ARG A 71 2.30 -2.26 10.50
C ARG A 71 2.89 -1.47 11.69
N PRO A 72 3.88 -0.56 11.52
CA PRO A 72 4.40 0.24 12.62
C PRO A 72 3.36 1.23 13.15
N LEU A 73 2.55 1.86 12.28
CA LEU A 73 1.48 2.77 12.72
C LEU A 73 0.48 2.07 13.65
N LEU A 74 0.06 0.85 13.29
CA LEU A 74 -0.84 0.04 14.10
C LEU A 74 -0.18 -0.48 15.39
N ALA A 75 1.11 -0.77 15.37
CA ALA A 75 1.86 -1.15 16.56
C ALA A 75 1.94 0.01 17.58
N LEU A 76 2.03 1.25 17.10
CA LEU A 76 2.02 2.44 17.95
C LEU A 76 0.60 2.77 18.48
N ALA A 77 -0.40 2.77 17.61
CA ALA A 77 -1.78 3.12 17.95
C ALA A 77 -2.49 2.01 18.77
N GLY A 78 -2.15 0.75 18.54
CA GLY A 78 -2.86 -0.42 19.08
C GLY A 78 -2.63 -0.69 20.57
N ARG A 79 -1.53 -0.20 21.16
CA ARG A 79 -1.10 -0.59 22.52
C ARG A 79 -2.11 -0.35 23.63
N ARG A 80 -3.01 0.62 23.48
CA ARG A 80 -3.93 1.07 24.54
C ARG A 80 -5.42 0.87 24.24
N VAL A 81 -5.76 0.23 23.12
CA VAL A 81 -7.15 0.10 22.66
C VAL A 81 -7.64 -1.35 22.71
N SER A 82 -8.96 -1.53 22.83
CA SER A 82 -9.61 -2.85 22.84
C SER A 82 -9.50 -3.56 21.48
N ARG A 83 -9.66 -4.89 21.47
CA ARG A 83 -9.54 -5.71 20.25
C ARG A 83 -10.46 -5.25 19.10
N PRO A 84 -11.75 -4.92 19.32
CA PRO A 84 -12.62 -4.41 18.24
C PRO A 84 -12.10 -3.12 17.63
N VAL A 85 -11.59 -2.19 18.44
CA VAL A 85 -11.03 -0.92 17.95
C VAL A 85 -9.76 -1.18 17.13
N ARG A 86 -8.90 -2.13 17.56
CA ARG A 86 -7.70 -2.53 16.78
C ARG A 86 -8.06 -3.08 15.41
N PHE A 87 -9.13 -3.86 15.32
CA PHE A 87 -9.62 -4.39 14.04
C PHE A 87 -10.02 -3.24 13.10
N VAL A 88 -10.84 -2.30 13.59
CA VAL A 88 -11.27 -1.14 12.79
C VAL A 88 -10.07 -0.29 12.36
N LEU A 89 -9.14 -0.02 13.27
CA LEU A 89 -7.91 0.70 12.94
C LEU A 89 -7.10 -0.03 11.87
N ALA A 90 -6.92 -1.34 12.00
CA ALA A 90 -6.19 -2.15 11.02
C ALA A 90 -6.87 -2.14 9.65
N LEU A 91 -8.20 -2.29 9.62
CA LEU A 91 -9.01 -2.25 8.41
C LEU A 91 -8.86 -0.90 7.69
N VAL A 92 -9.09 0.20 8.42
CA VAL A 92 -9.05 1.56 7.86
C VAL A 92 -7.64 1.92 7.42
N ALA A 93 -6.63 1.65 8.25
CA ALA A 93 -5.24 1.96 7.93
C ALA A 93 -4.76 1.19 6.70
N LEU A 94 -4.99 -0.13 6.64
CA LEU A 94 -4.60 -0.93 5.48
C LEU A 94 -5.35 -0.50 4.22
N ALA A 95 -6.65 -0.22 4.31
CA ALA A 95 -7.44 0.22 3.16
C ALA A 95 -6.91 1.56 2.61
N ILE A 96 -6.85 2.60 3.45
CA ILE A 96 -6.44 3.94 3.03
C ILE A 96 -5.00 3.92 2.52
N LEU A 97 -4.07 3.30 3.25
CA LEU A 97 -2.67 3.26 2.83
C LEU A 97 -2.49 2.46 1.54
N THR A 98 -3.24 1.38 1.33
CA THR A 98 -3.19 0.62 0.06
C THR A 98 -3.67 1.48 -1.10
N LEU A 99 -4.81 2.17 -0.93
CA LEU A 99 -5.33 3.07 -1.97
C LEU A 99 -4.37 4.21 -2.29
N CYS A 100 -3.84 4.88 -1.26
CA CYS A 100 -2.89 5.98 -1.44
C CYS A 100 -1.56 5.51 -2.06
N ALA A 101 -1.03 4.37 -1.62
CA ALA A 101 0.23 3.85 -2.13
C ALA A 101 0.10 3.35 -3.57
N THR A 102 -1.01 2.68 -3.93
CA THR A 102 -1.27 2.28 -5.32
C THR A 102 -1.48 3.49 -6.23
N ALA A 103 -2.23 4.52 -5.77
CA ALA A 103 -2.37 5.77 -6.51
C ALA A 103 -1.02 6.45 -6.74
N GLY A 104 -0.16 6.52 -5.71
CA GLY A 104 1.19 7.06 -5.81
C GLY A 104 2.07 6.27 -6.79
N ALA A 105 2.05 4.94 -6.72
CA ALA A 105 2.79 4.08 -7.65
C ALA A 105 2.33 4.30 -9.11
N LEU A 106 1.02 4.42 -9.33
CA LEU A 106 0.48 4.77 -10.65
C LEU A 106 0.91 6.16 -11.09
N ALA A 107 0.87 7.16 -10.19
CA ALA A 107 1.25 8.53 -10.51
C ALA A 107 2.73 8.64 -10.90
N PHE A 108 3.63 7.90 -10.25
CA PHE A 108 5.02 7.80 -10.67
C PHE A 108 5.17 7.11 -12.03
N HIS A 109 4.40 6.06 -12.30
CA HIS A 109 4.39 5.41 -13.62
C HIS A 109 3.92 6.38 -14.72
N TYR A 110 2.85 7.14 -14.47
CA TYR A 110 2.35 8.18 -15.37
C TYR A 110 3.37 9.29 -15.57
N ARG A 111 4.02 9.76 -14.51
CA ARG A 111 5.06 10.78 -14.61
C ARG A 111 6.25 10.32 -15.44
N ALA A 112 6.67 9.07 -15.30
CA ALA A 112 7.75 8.52 -16.11
C ALA A 112 7.35 8.47 -17.59
N TYR A 113 6.12 8.04 -17.88
CA TYR A 113 5.60 8.01 -19.25
C TYR A 113 5.48 9.41 -19.86
N TYR A 114 4.89 10.36 -19.13
CA TYR A 114 4.64 11.71 -19.65
C TYR A 114 5.85 12.64 -19.63
N ALA A 115 6.97 12.21 -19.04
CA ALA A 115 8.18 13.00 -18.84
C ALA A 115 8.69 13.70 -20.11
N GLN A 116 8.61 13.01 -21.25
CA GLN A 116 9.15 13.48 -22.53
C GLN A 116 8.33 14.61 -23.17
N TRP A 117 7.11 14.85 -22.69
CA TRP A 117 6.27 15.97 -23.13
C TRP A 117 6.18 17.09 -22.09
N HIS A 118 6.92 16.96 -20.99
CA HIS A 118 7.04 18.04 -20.02
C HIS A 118 8.00 19.12 -20.52
N GLU A 119 7.74 20.35 -20.09
CA GLU A 119 8.67 21.47 -20.28
C GLU A 119 10.01 21.25 -19.57
N ASP A 120 10.94 22.19 -19.77
CA ASP A 120 12.23 22.20 -19.09
C ASP A 120 12.08 22.06 -17.57
N ALA A 121 12.90 21.19 -16.99
CA ALA A 121 12.86 20.92 -15.56
C ALA A 121 12.99 22.22 -14.74
N PHE A 122 12.16 22.34 -13.71
CA PHE A 122 12.08 23.51 -12.83
C PHE A 122 11.51 24.78 -13.46
N SER A 123 10.96 24.73 -14.68
CA SER A 123 10.07 25.80 -15.17
C SER A 123 8.75 25.81 -14.38
N VAL A 124 8.06 26.96 -14.39
CA VAL A 124 6.72 27.05 -13.80
C VAL A 124 5.74 26.07 -14.50
N GLY A 125 5.84 25.94 -15.82
CA GLY A 125 5.02 25.00 -16.60
C GLY A 125 5.30 23.55 -16.22
N TRP A 126 6.56 23.17 -16.01
CA TRP A 126 6.94 21.84 -15.55
C TRP A 126 6.29 21.48 -14.21
N PHE A 127 6.27 22.41 -13.24
CA PHE A 127 5.58 22.19 -11.97
C PHE A 127 4.07 22.01 -12.15
N TYR A 128 3.42 22.83 -12.98
CA TYR A 128 1.99 22.65 -13.28
C TYR A 128 1.72 21.29 -13.90
N GLN A 129 2.49 20.91 -14.92
CA GLN A 129 2.30 19.63 -15.60
C GLN A 129 2.55 18.44 -14.66
N GLN A 130 3.53 18.53 -13.77
CA GLN A 130 3.79 17.54 -12.72
C GLN A 130 2.56 17.32 -11.83
N VAL A 131 1.98 18.42 -11.34
CA VAL A 131 0.80 18.40 -10.46
C VAL A 131 -0.40 17.81 -11.21
N PHE A 132 -0.68 18.27 -12.43
CA PHE A 132 -1.83 17.78 -13.20
C PHE A 132 -1.67 16.31 -13.63
N THR A 133 -0.47 15.84 -13.94
CA THR A 133 -0.23 14.40 -14.18
C THR A 133 -0.51 13.56 -12.94
N PHE A 134 -0.06 14.01 -11.76
CA PHE A 134 -0.32 13.30 -10.49
C PHE A 134 -1.81 13.31 -10.14
N LEU A 135 -2.47 14.47 -10.22
CA LEU A 135 -3.90 14.59 -9.92
C LEU A 135 -4.75 13.79 -10.92
N GLY A 136 -4.46 13.90 -12.22
CA GLY A 136 -5.19 13.20 -13.28
C GLY A 136 -5.09 11.68 -13.16
N SER A 137 -3.87 11.15 -12.96
CA SER A 137 -3.66 9.71 -12.75
C SER A 137 -4.32 9.21 -11.47
N THR A 138 -4.26 9.99 -10.39
CA THR A 138 -4.92 9.66 -9.12
C THR A 138 -6.44 9.60 -9.27
N TYR A 139 -7.03 10.60 -9.93
CA TYR A 139 -8.47 10.61 -10.24
C TYR A 139 -8.88 9.40 -11.09
N GLN A 140 -8.14 9.12 -12.17
CA GLN A 140 -8.38 7.95 -13.02
C GLN A 140 -8.32 6.64 -12.23
N TYR A 141 -7.35 6.50 -11.33
CA TYR A 141 -7.27 5.34 -10.45
C TYR A 141 -8.47 5.24 -9.50
N LEU A 142 -8.87 6.34 -8.86
CA LEU A 142 -10.01 6.32 -7.94
C LEU A 142 -11.30 5.88 -8.62
N VAL A 143 -11.52 6.32 -9.87
CA VAL A 143 -12.73 6.00 -10.65
C VAL A 143 -12.65 4.61 -11.31
N LEU A 144 -11.52 4.26 -11.91
CA LEU A 144 -11.40 3.07 -12.78
C LEU A 144 -10.46 2.00 -12.23
N GLY A 145 -9.50 2.36 -11.39
CA GLY A 145 -8.55 1.41 -10.82
C GLY A 145 -9.14 0.65 -9.64
N THR A 146 -9.83 1.34 -8.73
CA THR A 146 -10.35 0.75 -7.48
C THR A 146 -11.23 -0.48 -7.68
N ARG A 147 -11.91 -0.63 -8.83
CA ARG A 147 -12.67 -1.85 -9.16
C ARG A 147 -11.80 -3.11 -9.26
N PHE A 148 -10.50 -2.99 -9.53
CA PHE A 148 -9.58 -4.15 -9.61
C PHE A 148 -9.27 -4.77 -8.25
N TYR A 149 -9.73 -4.16 -7.15
CA TYR A 149 -9.75 -4.79 -5.83
C TYR A 149 -10.91 -5.77 -5.67
N TRP A 150 -11.94 -5.72 -6.52
CA TRP A 150 -13.10 -6.60 -6.38
C TRP A 150 -12.92 -7.91 -7.16
N PRO A 151 -13.39 -9.06 -6.62
CA PRO A 151 -13.99 -9.23 -5.29
C PRO A 151 -12.99 -9.61 -4.17
N LEU A 152 -11.73 -9.90 -4.52
CA LEU A 152 -10.82 -10.60 -3.61
C LEU A 152 -10.21 -9.72 -2.53
N ALA A 153 -9.81 -8.49 -2.85
CA ALA A 153 -9.09 -7.65 -1.89
C ALA A 153 -9.91 -7.28 -0.64
N PRO A 154 -11.24 -7.04 -0.69
CA PRO A 154 -12.05 -6.91 0.52
C PRO A 154 -11.96 -8.11 1.45
N LEU A 155 -11.94 -9.34 0.91
CA LEU A 155 -11.79 -10.56 1.71
C LEU A 155 -10.40 -10.62 2.36
N PHE A 156 -9.36 -10.33 1.58
CA PHE A 156 -7.98 -10.27 2.08
C PHE A 156 -7.82 -9.21 3.17
N LEU A 157 -8.44 -8.04 2.99
CA LEU A 157 -8.43 -6.93 3.92
C LEU A 157 -9.08 -7.32 5.26
N LEU A 158 -10.25 -7.96 5.23
CA LEU A 158 -10.93 -8.43 6.44
C LEU A 158 -10.08 -9.46 7.20
N LEU A 159 -9.49 -10.43 6.48
CA LEU A 159 -8.62 -11.45 7.06
C LEU A 159 -7.34 -10.83 7.67
N ALA A 160 -6.70 -9.91 6.95
CA ALA A 160 -5.49 -9.23 7.39
C ALA A 160 -5.76 -8.31 8.60
N ALA A 161 -6.86 -7.56 8.58
CA ALA A 161 -7.27 -6.71 9.70
C ALA A 161 -7.58 -7.55 10.95
N TRP A 162 -8.27 -8.68 10.78
CA TRP A 162 -8.51 -9.63 11.86
C TRP A 162 -7.21 -10.20 12.43
N TRP A 163 -6.30 -10.61 11.56
CA TRP A 163 -4.99 -11.14 11.94
C TRP A 163 -4.18 -10.12 12.75
N LEU A 164 -4.09 -8.89 12.26
CA LEU A 164 -3.39 -7.80 12.92
C LEU A 164 -4.02 -7.43 14.26
N SER A 165 -5.35 -7.47 14.36
CA SER A 165 -6.06 -7.17 15.61
C SER A 165 -5.72 -8.14 16.75
N ARG A 166 -5.37 -9.40 16.39
CA ARG A 166 -4.96 -10.45 17.32
C ARG A 166 -3.48 -10.37 17.71
N ARG A 167 -2.64 -9.82 16.83
CA ARG A 167 -1.17 -9.77 16.98
C ARG A 167 -0.62 -8.42 17.44
N ALA A 168 -1.45 -7.39 17.53
CA ALA A 168 -1.03 -6.08 18.04
C ALA A 168 -0.79 -6.13 19.56
N SER A 169 0.33 -6.70 19.98
CA SER A 169 0.90 -6.61 21.33
C SER A 169 2.37 -6.23 21.21
#